data_AF-A0A662QDV3-F1
#
_entry.id   AF-A0A662QDV3-F1
#
_cell.length_a   1.000
_cell.length_b   1.000
_cell.length_c   1.000
_cell.angle_alpha   90.00
_cell.angle_beta   90.00
_cell.angle_gamma   90.00
#
_symmetry.space_group_name_H-M   'P 1'
#
loop_
_entity.id
_entity.type
_entity.pdbx_description
1 polymer ?
#
loop_
_entity_poly.entity_id
_entity_poly.type
_entity_poly.pdbx_seq_one_letter_code
_entity_poly.pdbx_strand_id
1 'polypeptide(L)'
;MSAQQGVLKLLEAVEALREEVIRRLDELEEKLGERISKEELARFMELQYHLTTAVALGYYLQILAKSPNPTIYEFEESLRKLLRIWKKVIDENRKLFGVVDWSIIQDGSSLILTATRSIGLPFGTVAGLVVEVMEADAEKFLSEASIAEIYGTINLTQWRRLINK
;
A
#
# COMPACT_ATOMS: atom_id res chain seq x y z
N MET A 1 -38.07 -30.39 -51.33
CA MET A 1 -38.05 -29.40 -50.22
C MET A 1 -38.43 -28.06 -50.80
N SER A 2 -39.51 -27.42 -50.34
CA SER A 2 -39.92 -26.12 -50.87
C SER A 2 -39.00 -25.01 -50.35
N ALA A 3 -38.78 -23.97 -51.14
CA ALA A 3 -37.97 -22.81 -50.74
C ALA A 3 -38.43 -22.19 -49.40
N GLN A 4 -39.74 -22.22 -49.13
CA GLN A 4 -40.32 -21.78 -47.85
C GLN A 4 -39.85 -22.60 -46.64
N GLN A 5 -39.66 -23.92 -46.81
CA GLN A 5 -39.16 -24.79 -45.74
C GLN A 5 -37.67 -24.56 -45.45
N GLY A 6 -36.90 -24.14 -46.46
CA GLY A 6 -35.50 -23.73 -46.30
C GLY A 6 -35.36 -22.39 -45.58
N VAL A 7 -36.23 -21.42 -45.90
CA VAL A 7 -36.29 -20.11 -45.23
C VAL A 7 -36.68 -20.24 -43.76
N LEU A 8 -37.63 -21.13 -43.44
CA LEU A 8 -38.07 -21.35 -42.06
C LEU A 8 -36.94 -21.90 -41.16
N LYS A 9 -36.20 -22.90 -41.65
CA LYS A 9 -35.04 -23.46 -40.93
C LYS A 9 -33.90 -22.46 -40.74
N LEU A 10 -33.73 -21.56 -41.71
CA LEU A 10 -32.75 -20.48 -41.63
C LEU A 10 -33.14 -19.48 -40.54
N LEU A 11 -34.42 -19.13 -40.44
CA LEU A 11 -34.94 -18.28 -39.37
C LEU A 11 -34.74 -18.91 -37.99
N GLU A 12 -35.09 -20.18 -37.82
CA GLU A 12 -34.89 -20.91 -36.55
C GLU A 12 -33.40 -20.96 -36.16
N ALA A 13 -32.51 -21.20 -37.12
CA ALA A 13 -31.06 -21.20 -36.87
C ALA A 13 -30.52 -19.82 -36.49
N VAL A 14 -31.04 -18.75 -37.10
CA VAL A 14 -30.68 -17.36 -36.79
C VAL A 14 -31.19 -16.97 -35.40
N GLU A 15 -32.39 -17.38 -35.02
CA GLU A 15 -32.93 -17.14 -33.68
C GLU A 15 -32.13 -17.87 -32.60
N ALA A 16 -31.80 -19.14 -32.81
CA ALA A 16 -30.96 -19.90 -31.88
C ALA A 16 -29.55 -19.28 -31.72
N LEU A 17 -28.95 -18.82 -32.83
CA LEU A 17 -27.67 -18.11 -32.80
C LEU A 17 -27.77 -16.78 -32.05
N ARG A 18 -28.87 -16.05 -32.23
CA ARG A 18 -29.10 -14.78 -31.53
C ARG A 18 -29.22 -15.00 -30.02
N GLU A 19 -29.99 -15.99 -29.58
CA GLU A 19 -30.12 -16.32 -28.15
C GLU A 19 -28.79 -16.73 -27.53
N GLU A 20 -27.99 -17.55 -28.23
CA GLU A 20 -26.67 -17.98 -27.76
C GLU A 20 -25.69 -16.80 -27.65
N VAL A 21 -25.73 -15.87 -28.59
CA VAL A 21 -24.89 -14.66 -28.55
C VAL A 21 -25.29 -13.75 -27.39
N ILE A 22 -26.58 -13.55 -27.16
CA ILE A 22 -27.08 -12.76 -26.03
C ILE A 22 -26.62 -13.39 -24.72
N ARG A 23 -26.82 -14.70 -24.53
CA ARG A 23 -26.38 -15.41 -23.32
C ARG A 23 -24.87 -15.28 -23.08
N ARG A 24 -24.05 -15.42 -24.14
CA ARG A 24 -22.60 -15.25 -24.03
C ARG A 24 -22.19 -13.82 -23.71
N LEU A 25 -22.91 -12.82 -24.24
CA LEU A 25 -22.68 -11.42 -23.90
C LEU A 25 -23.05 -11.15 -22.44
N ASP A 26 -24.19 -11.67 -21.97
CA ASP A 26 -24.61 -11.54 -20.56
C ASP A 26 -23.59 -12.20 -19.62
N GLU A 27 -23.11 -13.41 -19.93
CA GLU A 27 -22.05 -14.07 -19.16
C GLU A 27 -20.73 -13.28 -19.18
N LEU A 28 -20.40 -12.63 -20.29
CA LEU A 28 -19.20 -11.80 -20.41
C LEU A 28 -19.35 -10.48 -19.66
N GLU A 29 -20.55 -9.88 -19.68
CA GLU A 29 -20.89 -8.67 -18.92
C GLU A 29 -20.94 -8.95 -17.42
N GLU A 30 -21.48 -10.09 -16.99
CA GLU A 30 -21.47 -10.57 -15.60
C GLU A 30 -20.02 -10.79 -15.13
N LYS A 31 -19.22 -11.53 -15.92
CA LYS A 31 -17.78 -11.71 -15.66
C LYS A 31 -16.97 -10.41 -15.75
N LEU A 32 -17.48 -9.36 -16.39
CA LEU A 32 -16.86 -8.03 -16.41
C LEU A 32 -17.28 -7.21 -15.17
N GLY A 33 -18.55 -7.28 -14.78
CA GLY A 33 -19.10 -6.65 -13.58
C GLY A 33 -18.49 -7.21 -12.29
N GLU A 34 -18.07 -8.49 -12.32
CA GLU A 34 -17.36 -9.17 -11.23
C GLU A 34 -15.88 -8.75 -11.06
N ARG A 35 -15.28 -7.98 -12.00
CA ARG A 35 -13.82 -7.85 -12.03
C ARG A 35 -13.20 -6.86 -11.04
N ILE A 36 -13.93 -5.84 -10.56
CA ILE A 36 -13.55 -5.02 -9.39
C ILE A 36 -14.84 -4.40 -8.81
N SER A 37 -15.20 -4.76 -7.58
CA SER A 37 -16.34 -4.18 -6.86
C SER A 37 -16.15 -2.67 -6.60
N LYS A 38 -17.26 -1.93 -6.42
CA LYS A 38 -17.19 -0.50 -6.05
C LYS A 38 -16.45 -0.29 -4.73
N GLU A 39 -16.57 -1.27 -3.83
CA GLU A 39 -15.88 -1.33 -2.55
C GLU A 39 -14.36 -1.48 -2.74
N GLU A 40 -13.91 -2.34 -3.66
CA GLU A 40 -12.49 -2.48 -4.00
C GLU A 40 -11.94 -1.23 -4.69
N LEU A 41 -12.70 -0.58 -5.58
CA LEU A 41 -12.33 0.71 -6.16
C LEU A 41 -12.20 1.80 -5.08
N ALA A 42 -13.15 1.87 -4.15
CA ALA A 42 -13.09 2.83 -3.05
C ALA A 42 -11.89 2.58 -2.14
N ARG A 43 -11.59 1.33 -1.80
CA ARG A 43 -10.39 0.95 -1.04
C ARG A 43 -9.11 1.28 -1.80
N PHE A 44 -9.07 1.07 -3.12
CA PHE A 44 -7.92 1.42 -3.93
C PHE A 44 -7.69 2.95 -3.94
N MET A 45 -8.75 3.74 -4.06
CA MET A 45 -8.66 5.20 -3.92
C MET A 45 -8.18 5.62 -2.53
N GLU A 46 -8.65 4.96 -1.47
CA GLU A 46 -8.20 5.20 -0.11
C GLU A 46 -6.71 4.87 0.07
N LEU A 47 -6.25 3.74 -0.48
CA LEU A 47 -4.83 3.39 -0.49
C LEU A 47 -3.98 4.45 -1.20
N GLN A 48 -4.41 4.93 -2.36
CA GLN A 48 -3.73 6.01 -3.10
C GLN A 48 -3.68 7.31 -2.29
N TYR A 49 -4.77 7.65 -1.60
CA TYR A 49 -4.80 8.81 -0.70
C TYR A 49 -3.81 8.67 0.45
N HIS A 50 -3.75 7.51 1.11
CA HIS A 50 -2.81 7.26 2.21
C HIS A 50 -1.36 7.26 1.73
N LEU A 51 -1.05 6.67 0.57
CA LEU A 51 0.28 6.72 -0.04
C LEU A 51 0.72 8.16 -0.32
N THR A 52 -0.15 8.94 -0.96
CA THR A 52 0.13 10.36 -1.24
C THR A 52 0.36 11.15 0.05
N THR A 53 -0.45 10.90 1.06
CA THR A 53 -0.32 11.52 2.39
C THR A 53 0.98 11.13 3.07
N ALA A 54 1.40 9.86 2.99
CA ALA A 54 2.66 9.38 3.54
C ALA A 54 3.86 10.06 2.87
N VAL A 55 3.86 10.16 1.54
CA VAL A 55 4.91 10.84 0.78
C VAL A 55 4.98 12.32 1.16
N ALA A 56 3.85 13.02 1.19
CA ALA A 56 3.79 14.44 1.58
C ALA A 56 4.33 14.67 3.00
N LEU A 57 3.92 13.84 3.96
CA LEU A 57 4.41 13.91 5.34
C LEU A 57 5.90 13.55 5.45
N GLY A 58 6.39 12.61 4.63
CA GLY A 58 7.81 12.27 4.54
C GLY A 58 8.66 13.47 4.09
N TYR A 59 8.22 14.18 3.04
CA TYR A 59 8.88 15.42 2.62
C TYR A 59 8.80 16.51 3.69
N TYR A 60 7.65 16.65 4.36
CA TYR A 60 7.50 17.60 5.45
C TYR A 60 8.48 17.32 6.61
N LEU A 61 8.67 16.06 7.00
CA LEU A 61 9.70 15.69 7.98
C LEU A 61 11.10 16.08 7.54
N GLN A 62 11.44 15.89 6.26
CA GLN A 62 12.75 16.31 5.75
C GLN A 62 12.94 17.83 5.81
N ILE A 63 11.87 18.61 5.57
CA ILE A 63 11.90 20.07 5.71
C ILE A 63 12.14 20.45 7.17
N LEU A 64 11.39 19.84 8.10
CA LEU A 64 11.56 20.06 9.54
C LEU A 64 12.99 19.73 10.01
N ALA A 65 13.56 18.61 9.54
CA ALA A 65 14.92 18.20 9.89
C ALA A 65 16.00 19.16 9.39
N LYS A 66 15.73 19.94 8.33
CA LYS A 66 16.65 20.94 7.76
C LYS A 66 16.38 22.36 8.25
N SER A 67 15.39 22.55 9.12
CA SER A 67 15.07 23.85 9.67
C SER A 67 16.21 24.39 10.54
N PRO A 68 16.53 25.70 10.51
CA PRO A 68 17.61 26.28 11.31
C PRO A 68 17.40 26.13 12.84
N ASN A 69 16.14 26.06 13.28
CA ASN A 69 15.76 25.84 14.68
C ASN A 69 14.73 24.70 14.73
N PRO A 70 15.17 23.44 14.66
CA PRO A 70 14.27 22.31 14.59
C PRO A 70 13.56 22.07 15.93
N THR A 71 12.23 22.12 15.93
CA THR A 71 11.42 21.73 17.10
C THR A 71 11.33 20.20 17.15
N ILE A 72 12.11 19.55 18.03
CA ILE A 72 12.10 18.08 18.18
C ILE A 72 10.68 17.56 18.45
N TYR A 73 9.91 18.27 19.27
CA TYR A 73 8.52 17.92 19.58
C TYR A 73 7.63 17.86 18.33
N GLU A 74 7.67 18.90 17.49
CA GLU A 74 6.88 18.97 16.24
C GLU A 74 7.29 17.88 15.25
N PHE A 75 8.59 17.58 15.20
CA PHE A 75 9.12 16.50 14.38
C PHE A 75 8.62 15.13 14.87
N GLU A 76 8.69 14.84 16.18
CA GLU A 76 8.21 13.57 16.74
C GLU A 76 6.70 13.39 16.55
N GLU A 77 5.91 14.46 16.70
CA GLU A 77 4.47 14.42 16.43
C GLU A 77 4.18 14.11 14.96
N SER A 78 4.90 14.78 14.06
CA SER A 78 4.81 14.56 12.61
C SER A 78 5.27 13.15 12.22
N LEU A 79 6.28 12.61 12.90
CA LEU A 79 6.77 11.26 12.72
C LEU A 79 5.72 10.23 13.14
N ARG A 80 5.10 10.39 14.32
CA ARG A 80 3.99 9.54 14.76
C ARG A 80 2.83 9.56 13.76
N LYS A 81 2.50 10.75 13.23
CA LYS A 81 1.46 10.90 12.21
C LYS A 81 1.83 10.13 10.93
N LEU A 82 3.05 10.29 10.44
CA LEU A 82 3.54 9.57 9.27
C LEU A 82 3.51 8.05 9.46
N LEU A 83 4.00 7.55 10.60
CA LEU A 83 3.99 6.11 10.90
C LEU A 83 2.56 5.55 10.90
N ARG A 84 1.59 6.28 11.48
CA ARG A 84 0.18 5.86 11.45
C ARG A 84 -0.39 5.80 10.04
N ILE A 85 0.01 6.72 9.15
CA ILE A 85 -0.41 6.67 7.74
C ILE A 85 0.23 5.48 7.03
N TRP A 86 1.52 5.21 7.24
CA TRP A 86 2.17 4.00 6.70
C TRP A 86 1.51 2.71 7.20
N LYS A 87 1.10 2.66 8.47
CA LYS A 87 0.33 1.52 9.00
C LYS A 87 -0.99 1.32 8.24
N LYS A 88 -1.72 2.40 7.93
CA LYS A 88 -2.92 2.33 7.08
C LYS A 88 -2.60 1.84 5.66
N VAL A 89 -1.50 2.29 5.06
CA VAL A 89 -1.04 1.80 3.74
C VAL A 89 -0.79 0.30 3.77
N ILE A 90 -0.12 -0.21 4.81
CA ILE A 90 0.16 -1.64 4.97
C ILE A 90 -1.14 -2.43 5.13
N ASP A 91 -2.04 -1.96 5.98
CA ASP A 91 -3.30 -2.65 6.27
C ASP A 91 -4.25 -2.66 5.06
N GLU A 92 -4.35 -1.56 4.31
CA GLU A 92 -5.15 -1.53 3.08
C GLU A 92 -4.51 -2.33 1.93
N ASN A 93 -3.18 -2.33 1.78
CA ASN A 93 -2.52 -3.24 0.84
C ASN A 93 -2.85 -4.71 1.15
N ARG A 94 -2.76 -5.09 2.43
CA ARG A 94 -3.08 -6.46 2.86
C ARG A 94 -4.54 -6.82 2.58
N LYS A 95 -5.48 -5.89 2.77
CA LYS A 95 -6.90 -6.11 2.49
C LYS A 95 -7.20 -6.20 1.00
N LEU A 96 -6.59 -5.34 0.18
CA LEU A 96 -6.82 -5.27 -1.27
C LEU A 96 -6.15 -6.42 -2.03
N PHE A 97 -4.92 -6.77 -1.67
CA PHE A 97 -4.08 -7.66 -2.46
C PHE A 97 -3.77 -8.97 -1.74
N GLY A 98 -4.14 -9.13 -0.47
CA GLY A 98 -3.78 -10.29 0.36
C GLY A 98 -2.30 -10.34 0.75
N VAL A 99 -1.48 -9.44 0.21
CA VAL A 99 -0.03 -9.37 0.39
C VAL A 99 0.41 -7.92 0.59
N VAL A 100 1.59 -7.74 1.18
CA VAL A 100 2.22 -6.43 1.33
C VAL A 100 3.55 -6.48 0.59
N ASP A 101 3.72 -5.56 -0.37
CA ASP A 101 5.02 -5.35 -1.01
C ASP A 101 5.93 -4.56 -0.06
N TRP A 102 6.72 -5.29 0.72
CA TRP A 102 7.63 -4.70 1.70
C TRP A 102 8.73 -3.86 1.05
N SER A 103 9.06 -4.07 -0.23
CA SER A 103 10.11 -3.26 -0.89
C SER A 103 9.69 -1.80 -0.98
N ILE A 104 8.46 -1.53 -1.41
CA ILE A 104 7.88 -0.17 -1.50
C ILE A 104 7.78 0.46 -0.10
N ILE A 105 7.35 -0.32 0.89
CA ILE A 105 7.24 0.16 2.28
C ILE A 105 8.62 0.54 2.83
N GLN A 106 9.62 -0.32 2.63
CA GLN A 106 10.98 -0.11 3.12
C GLN A 106 11.66 1.07 2.43
N ASP A 107 11.47 1.25 1.13
CA ASP A 107 11.95 2.42 0.39
C ASP A 107 11.39 3.71 0.99
N GLY A 108 10.07 3.74 1.26
CA GLY A 108 9.42 4.87 1.93
C GLY A 108 9.94 5.10 3.36
N SER A 109 10.22 4.03 4.11
CA SER A 109 10.72 4.10 5.48
C SER A 109 12.17 4.61 5.57
N SER A 110 12.99 4.41 4.54
CA SER A 110 14.38 4.87 4.51
C SER A 110 14.50 6.40 4.63
N LEU A 111 13.53 7.12 4.07
CA LEU A 111 13.42 8.58 4.18
C LEU A 111 13.17 9.02 5.63
N ILE A 112 12.45 8.22 6.41
CA ILE A 112 12.20 8.45 7.83
C ILE A 112 13.51 8.33 8.63
N LEU A 113 14.30 7.30 8.36
CA LEU A 113 15.59 7.10 9.02
C LEU A 113 16.55 8.25 8.71
N THR A 114 16.61 8.70 7.46
CA THR A 114 17.44 9.84 7.06
C THR A 114 17.00 11.12 7.75
N ALA A 115 15.70 11.42 7.78
CA ALA A 115 15.18 12.63 8.41
C ALA A 115 15.41 12.63 9.93
N THR A 116 15.12 11.51 10.60
CA THR A 116 15.33 11.35 12.04
C THR A 116 16.82 11.46 12.41
N ARG A 117 17.71 10.89 11.60
CA ARG A 117 19.15 11.01 11.82
C ARG A 117 19.62 12.46 11.66
N SER A 118 19.09 13.16 10.66
CA SER A 118 19.45 14.55 10.35
C SER A 118 19.07 15.52 11.46
N ILE A 119 17.91 15.32 12.10
CA ILE A 119 17.47 16.14 13.25
C ILE A 119 18.12 15.70 14.57
N GLY A 120 18.93 14.62 14.56
CA GLY A 120 19.65 14.15 15.73
C GLY A 120 18.85 13.25 16.68
N LEU A 121 17.72 12.68 16.23
CA LEU A 121 16.96 11.73 17.04
C LEU A 121 17.78 10.43 17.26
N PRO A 122 17.87 9.94 18.51
CA PRO A 122 18.48 8.64 18.77
C PRO A 122 17.67 7.52 18.12
N PHE A 123 18.35 6.52 17.55
CA PHE A 123 17.68 5.38 16.91
C PHE A 123 16.73 4.66 17.86
N GLY A 124 17.08 4.53 19.15
CA GLY A 124 16.20 3.90 20.14
C GLY A 124 14.82 4.56 20.26
N THR A 125 14.75 5.89 20.15
CA THR A 125 13.48 6.63 20.12
C THR A 125 12.69 6.28 18.86
N VAL A 126 13.35 6.31 17.70
CA VAL A 126 12.72 5.98 16.41
C VAL A 126 12.21 4.54 16.40
N ALA A 127 13.04 3.60 16.84
CA ALA A 127 12.69 2.18 16.92
C ALA A 127 11.51 1.93 17.87
N GLY A 128 11.50 2.60 19.03
CA GLY A 128 10.38 2.54 19.97
C GLY A 128 9.07 3.01 19.33
N LEU A 129 9.08 4.14 18.63
CA LEU A 129 7.90 4.65 17.92
C LEU A 129 7.44 3.72 16.80
N VAL A 130 8.37 3.14 16.04
CA VAL A 130 8.05 2.17 14.99
C VAL A 130 7.39 0.93 15.58
N VAL A 131 7.95 0.36 16.65
CA VAL A 131 7.35 -0.81 17.33
C VAL A 131 5.98 -0.48 17.91
N GLU A 132 5.82 0.69 18.54
CA GLU A 132 4.55 1.16 19.10
C GLU A 132 3.45 1.23 18.02
N VAL A 133 3.77 1.76 16.84
CA VAL A 133 2.76 2.03 15.79
C VAL A 133 2.56 0.86 14.83
N MET A 134 3.63 0.13 14.48
CA MET A 134 3.58 -0.94 13.49
C MET A 134 3.27 -2.31 14.10
N GLU A 135 3.45 -2.47 15.41
CA GLU A 135 3.22 -3.73 16.13
C GLU A 135 3.98 -4.89 15.46
N ALA A 136 3.29 -5.96 15.06
CA ALA A 136 3.90 -7.12 14.39
C ALA A 136 4.54 -6.78 13.03
N ASP A 137 4.10 -5.71 12.37
CA ASP A 137 4.67 -5.28 11.09
C ASP A 137 6.00 -4.53 11.25
N ALA A 138 6.38 -4.16 12.48
CA ALA A 138 7.60 -3.41 12.76
C ALA A 138 8.84 -4.11 12.19
N GLU A 139 8.93 -5.44 12.35
CA GLU A 139 10.05 -6.28 11.88
C GLU A 139 10.37 -6.04 10.41
N LYS A 140 9.33 -5.88 9.57
CA LYS A 140 9.47 -5.75 8.12
C LYS A 140 9.43 -4.30 7.64
N PHE A 141 8.96 -3.38 8.48
CA PHE A 141 8.79 -1.98 8.10
C PHE A 141 10.11 -1.28 7.79
N LEU A 142 11.13 -1.46 8.64
CA LEU A 142 12.45 -0.86 8.44
C LEU A 142 13.39 -1.83 7.73
N SER A 143 14.10 -1.33 6.71
CA SER A 143 15.19 -2.08 6.09
C SER A 143 16.40 -2.15 7.02
N GLU A 144 16.88 -3.37 7.31
CA GLU A 144 18.12 -3.57 8.07
C GLU A 144 19.33 -2.91 7.41
N ALA A 145 19.39 -2.92 6.07
CA ALA A 145 20.45 -2.28 5.32
C ALA A 145 20.44 -0.77 5.56
N SER A 146 19.26 -0.13 5.51
CA SER A 146 19.13 1.30 5.78
C SER A 146 19.43 1.66 7.24
N ILE A 147 19.09 0.79 8.20
CA ILE A 147 19.48 1.00 9.61
C ILE A 147 21.01 0.97 9.75
N ALA A 148 21.67 -0.03 9.16
CA ALA A 148 23.12 -0.14 9.21
C ALA A 148 23.82 1.05 8.53
N GLU A 149 23.31 1.51 7.40
CA GLU A 149 23.85 2.63 6.64
C GLU A 149 23.71 3.96 7.39
N ILE A 150 22.52 4.25 7.91
CA ILE A 150 22.17 5.58 8.45
C ILE A 150 22.55 5.72 9.93
N TYR A 151 22.31 4.66 10.71
CA TYR A 151 22.51 4.66 12.16
C TYR A 151 23.65 3.74 12.61
N GLY A 152 24.20 2.91 11.74
CA GLY A 152 25.33 2.03 12.06
C GLY A 152 24.95 0.64 12.57
N THR A 153 25.93 -0.26 12.57
CA THR A 153 25.77 -1.68 12.92
C THR A 153 25.40 -1.96 14.37
N ILE A 154 25.78 -1.06 15.30
CA ILE A 154 25.39 -1.15 16.72
C ILE A 154 23.87 -1.00 16.84
N ASN A 155 23.29 -0.02 16.16
CA ASN A 155 21.85 0.24 16.17
C ASN A 155 21.08 -0.87 15.43
N LEU A 156 21.64 -1.44 14.36
CA LEU A 156 21.07 -2.64 13.74
C LEU A 156 21.03 -3.83 14.72
N THR A 157 22.09 -4.02 15.51
CA THR A 157 22.11 -5.10 16.51
C THR A 157 21.06 -4.87 17.59
N GLN A 158 20.87 -3.61 18.02
CA GLN A 158 19.80 -3.24 18.95
C GLN A 158 18.42 -3.47 18.33
N TRP A 159 18.23 -3.11 17.06
CA TRP A 159 16.99 -3.34 16.32
C TRP A 159 16.62 -4.82 16.31
N ARG A 160 17.55 -5.69 15.89
CA ARG A 160 17.35 -7.15 15.86
C ARG A 160 16.93 -7.70 17.22
N ARG A 161 17.50 -7.20 18.31
CA ARG A 161 17.11 -7.59 19.69
C ARG A 161 15.74 -7.08 20.10
N LEU A 162 15.29 -5.96 19.53
CA LEU A 162 13.98 -5.37 19.83
C LEU A 162 12.85 -6.08 19.09
N ILE A 163 13.09 -6.50 17.83
CA ILE A 163 12.10 -7.19 16.98
C ILE A 163 12.07 -8.71 17.22
N ASN A 164 13.22 -9.33 17.53
CA ASN A 164 13.26 -10.69 18.04
C ASN A 164 12.93 -10.63 19.54
N LYS A 165 11.65 -10.81 19.88
CA LYS A 165 11.26 -11.10 21.27
C LYS A 165 12.04 -12.29 21.82
#